data_AF-A0AAU8S9B7-F1
#
_entry.id   AF-A0AAU8S9B7-F1
#
_cell.length_a   1.000
_cell.length_b   1.000
_cell.length_c   1.000
_cell.angle_alpha   90.00
_cell.angle_beta   90.00
_cell.angle_gamma   90.00
#
_symmetry.space_group_name_H-M   'P 1'
#
loop_
_entity.id
_entity.type
_entity.pdbx_description
1 polymer ?
#
loop_
_entity_poly.entity_id
_entity_poly.type
_entity_poly.pdbx_seq_one_letter_code
_entity_poly.pdbx_strand_id
1 'polypeptide(L)'
;MKRLDGARRLLAVLERRGDALRRQAARERDALAALDRQIAERCATIARLRERLAASAPPKPYARSELMRVRGKQAVIRYEIACREIEASDLRERRQAAEQALRGSQAAALALERRRNAHRDWLARRRIENERLRESAADADITEGAGHGFNHQH
;
A
#
# COMPACT_ATOMS: atom_id res chain seq x y z
N MET A 1 26.29 -26.08 -8.60
CA MET A 1 25.90 -25.30 -7.40
C MET A 1 25.68 -23.79 -7.64
N LYS A 2 26.52 -23.08 -8.42
CA LYS A 2 26.43 -21.62 -8.64
C LYS A 2 25.03 -21.05 -9.01
N ARG A 3 24.21 -21.79 -9.78
CA ARG A 3 22.84 -21.37 -10.17
C ARG A 3 21.85 -21.37 -8.99
N LEU A 4 22.00 -22.27 -8.02
CA LEU A 4 21.14 -22.33 -6.82
C LEU A 4 21.46 -21.19 -5.85
N ASP A 5 22.75 -20.81 -5.74
CA ASP A 5 23.16 -19.67 -4.92
C ASP A 5 22.71 -18.34 -5.51
N GLY A 6 22.71 -18.21 -6.84
CA GLY A 6 22.11 -17.06 -7.54
C GLY A 6 20.62 -16.89 -7.25
N ALA A 7 19.86 -17.99 -7.27
CA ALA A 7 18.43 -17.98 -6.96
C ALA A 7 18.14 -17.66 -5.48
N ARG A 8 18.96 -18.13 -4.54
CA ARG A 8 18.88 -17.75 -3.12
C ARG A 8 19.12 -16.24 -2.92
N ARG A 9 20.14 -15.68 -3.57
CA ARG A 9 20.41 -14.23 -3.54
C ARG A 9 19.24 -13.43 -4.11
N LEU A 10 18.64 -13.88 -5.21
CA LEU A 10 17.47 -13.24 -5.80
C LEU A 10 16.27 -13.24 -4.84
N LEU A 11 15.99 -14.36 -4.16
CA LEU A 11 14.94 -14.42 -3.15
C LEU A 11 15.17 -13.44 -1.99
N ALA A 12 16.40 -13.34 -1.49
CA ALA A 12 16.74 -12.38 -0.44
C ALA A 12 16.53 -10.91 -0.88
N VAL A 13 16.86 -10.59 -2.14
CA VAL A 13 16.59 -9.25 -2.71
C VAL A 13 15.09 -8.99 -2.81
N LEU A 14 14.31 -9.97 -3.28
CA LEU A 14 12.86 -9.86 -3.37
C LEU A 14 12.24 -9.67 -1.98
N GLU A 15 12.69 -10.42 -0.97
CA GLU A 15 12.19 -10.27 0.41
C GLU A 15 12.45 -8.86 0.96
N ARG A 16 13.67 -8.33 0.84
CA ARG A 16 13.99 -6.96 1.27
C ARG A 16 13.13 -5.92 0.58
N ARG A 17 12.90 -6.08 -0.73
CA ARG A 17 12.06 -5.16 -1.50
C ARG A 17 10.58 -5.28 -1.10
N GLY A 18 10.11 -6.48 -0.76
CA GLY A 18 8.78 -6.70 -0.19
C GLY A 18 8.61 -6.05 1.18
N ASP A 19 9.61 -6.12 2.06
CA ASP A 19 9.59 -5.44 3.36
C ASP A 19 9.58 -3.90 3.20
N ALA A 20 10.35 -3.38 2.25
CA ALA A 20 10.36 -1.96 1.92
C ALA A 20 8.98 -1.47 1.46
N LEU A 21 8.32 -2.20 0.57
CA LEU A 21 6.96 -1.88 0.10
C LEU A 21 5.92 -1.97 1.23
N ARG A 22 6.03 -2.94 2.13
CA ARG A 22 5.15 -3.04 3.31
C ARG A 22 5.30 -1.82 4.23
N ARG A 23 6.54 -1.38 4.48
CA ARG A 23 6.79 -0.14 5.24
C ARG A 23 6.27 1.10 4.53
N GLN A 24 6.43 1.18 3.21
CA GLN A 24 5.88 2.27 2.41
C GLN A 24 4.35 2.31 2.50
N ALA A 25 3.69 1.17 2.31
CA ALA A 25 2.22 1.08 2.41
C ALA A 25 1.70 1.38 3.82
N ALA A 26 2.49 1.14 4.89
CA ALA A 26 2.14 1.58 6.23
C ALA A 26 2.17 3.10 6.34
N ARG A 27 3.26 3.74 5.87
CA ARG A 27 3.39 5.21 5.85
C ARG A 27 2.30 5.89 5.03
N GLU A 28 1.95 5.32 3.88
CA GLU A 28 0.87 5.82 3.02
C GLU A 28 -0.49 5.73 3.70
N ARG A 29 -0.76 4.66 4.48
CA ARG A 29 -1.98 4.56 5.30
C ARG A 29 -2.01 5.60 6.42
N ASP A 30 -0.89 5.82 7.10
CA ASP A 30 -0.80 6.83 8.17
C ASP A 30 -1.03 8.24 7.60
N ALA A 31 -0.47 8.52 6.42
CA ALA A 31 -0.68 9.78 5.70
C ALA A 31 -2.15 9.97 5.30
N LEU A 32 -2.82 8.92 4.79
CA LEU A 32 -4.25 8.96 4.51
C LEU A 32 -5.08 9.23 5.76
N ALA A 33 -4.78 8.56 6.88
CA ALA A 33 -5.47 8.79 8.14
C ALA A 33 -5.26 10.23 8.67
N ALA A 34 -4.11 10.83 8.41
CA ALA A 34 -3.85 12.24 8.73
C ALA A 34 -4.67 13.19 7.84
N LEU A 35 -4.82 12.89 6.55
CA LEU A 35 -5.66 13.66 5.63
C LEU A 35 -7.14 13.54 6.00
N ASP A 36 -7.62 12.34 6.36
CA ASP A 36 -9.00 12.11 6.79
C ASP A 36 -9.35 12.94 8.03
N ARG A 37 -8.43 13.03 9.00
CA ARG A 37 -8.60 13.90 10.17
C ARG A 37 -8.70 15.37 9.80
N GLN A 38 -7.82 15.86 8.92
CA GLN A 38 -7.86 17.26 8.46
C GLN A 38 -9.16 17.58 7.72
N ILE A 39 -9.64 16.67 6.87
CA ILE A 39 -10.92 16.83 6.17
C ILE A 39 -12.07 16.91 7.18
N ALA A 40 -12.09 16.00 8.17
CA ALA A 40 -13.12 16.00 9.22
C ALA A 40 -13.12 17.32 10.03
N GLU A 41 -11.94 17.81 10.41
CA GLU A 41 -11.78 19.10 11.10
C GLU A 41 -12.28 20.29 10.27
N ARG A 42 -11.96 20.32 8.98
CA ARG A 42 -12.44 21.36 8.06
C ARG A 42 -13.95 21.31 7.87
N CYS A 43 -14.53 20.12 7.70
CA CYS A 43 -15.98 19.93 7.65
C CYS A 43 -16.66 20.40 8.94
N ALA A 44 -16.09 20.10 10.11
CA ALA A 44 -16.63 20.55 11.40
C ALA A 44 -16.57 22.08 11.54
N THR A 45 -15.50 22.71 11.05
CA THR A 45 -15.39 24.18 11.03
C THR A 45 -16.44 24.81 10.11
N ILE A 46 -16.64 24.26 8.91
CA ILE A 46 -17.70 24.71 7.99
C ILE A 46 -19.08 24.58 8.62
N ALA A 47 -19.37 23.46 9.29
CA ALA A 47 -20.64 23.26 9.99
C ALA A 47 -20.88 24.34 11.06
N ARG A 48 -19.88 24.61 11.92
CA ARG A 48 -19.96 25.68 12.92
C ARG A 48 -20.16 27.07 12.31
N LEU A 49 -19.52 27.36 11.17
CA LEU A 49 -19.71 28.62 10.45
C LEU A 49 -21.13 28.74 9.89
N ARG A 50 -21.69 27.65 9.37
CA ARG A 50 -23.08 27.59 8.87
C ARG A 50 -24.09 27.76 10.01
N GLU A 51 -23.86 27.14 11.17
CA GLU A 51 -24.67 27.37 12.38
C GLU A 51 -24.60 28.84 12.82
N ARG A 52 -23.40 29.43 12.86
CA ARG A 52 -23.20 30.85 13.18
C ARG A 52 -23.93 31.75 12.17
N LEU A 53 -23.92 31.40 10.89
CA LEU A 53 -24.65 32.13 9.85
C LEU A 53 -26.17 32.03 10.06
N ALA A 54 -26.70 30.85 10.37
CA ALA A 54 -28.12 30.66 10.65
C ALA A 54 -28.57 31.45 11.89
N ALA A 55 -27.77 31.42 12.96
CA ALA A 55 -28.03 32.19 14.18
C ALA A 55 -27.94 33.72 13.98
N SER A 56 -27.25 34.18 12.93
CA SER A 56 -27.09 35.61 12.64
C SER A 56 -28.34 36.29 12.03
N ALA A 57 -29.42 35.54 11.80
CA ALA A 57 -30.69 36.06 11.29
C ALA A 57 -31.76 36.06 12.40
N PRO A 58 -31.85 37.10 13.26
CA PRO A 58 -32.93 37.22 14.22
C PRO A 58 -34.31 37.36 13.54
N PRO A 59 -35.39 36.93 14.23
CA PRO A 59 -36.76 36.95 13.72
C PRO A 59 -37.41 38.35 13.74
N LYS A 60 -36.65 39.42 14.01
CA LYS A 60 -37.18 40.77 14.20
C LYS A 60 -36.96 41.66 12.97
N PRO A 61 -37.87 42.61 12.68
CA PRO A 61 -37.64 43.63 11.67
C PRO A 61 -36.42 44.49 12.02
N TYR A 62 -35.62 44.83 11.03
CA TYR A 62 -34.43 45.68 11.19
C TYR A 62 -34.69 47.10 10.73
N ALA A 63 -34.05 48.08 11.39
CA ALA A 63 -33.81 49.36 10.75
C ALA A 63 -32.83 49.20 9.58
N ARG A 64 -32.92 50.06 8.56
CA ARG A 64 -32.10 49.95 7.33
C ARG A 64 -30.59 49.88 7.60
N SER A 65 -30.09 50.68 8.53
CA SER A 65 -28.66 50.71 8.92
C SER A 65 -28.21 49.41 9.61
N GLU A 66 -29.07 48.83 10.45
CA GLU A 66 -28.82 47.55 11.12
C GLU A 66 -28.81 46.39 10.12
N LEU A 67 -29.75 46.41 9.17
CA LEU A 67 -29.82 45.41 8.10
C LEU A 67 -28.51 45.36 7.29
N MET A 68 -27.96 46.53 6.93
CA MET A 68 -26.70 46.60 6.19
C MET A 68 -25.52 46.07 7.02
N ARG A 69 -25.46 46.38 8.32
CA ARG A 69 -24.43 45.81 9.22
C ARG A 69 -24.54 44.30 9.34
N VAL A 70 -25.75 43.75 9.50
CA VAL A 70 -25.98 42.29 9.57
C VAL A 70 -25.58 41.63 8.26
N ARG A 71 -25.99 42.17 7.11
CA ARG A 71 -25.58 41.65 5.79
C ARG A 71 -24.07 41.67 5.61
N GLY A 72 -23.39 42.72 6.07
CA GLY A 72 -21.92 42.77 6.07
C GLY A 72 -21.30 41.63 6.87
N LYS A 73 -21.78 41.40 8.10
CA LYS A 73 -21.32 40.27 8.95
C LYS A 73 -21.59 38.92 8.28
N GLN A 74 -22.78 38.75 7.69
CA GLN A 74 -23.14 37.53 6.97
C GLN A 74 -22.26 37.29 5.74
N ALA A 75 -21.93 38.35 4.99
CA ALA A 75 -21.04 38.26 3.84
C ALA A 75 -19.63 37.77 4.25
N VAL A 76 -19.10 38.27 5.37
CA VAL A 76 -17.82 37.80 5.92
C VAL A 76 -17.88 36.32 6.28
N ILE A 77 -18.95 35.87 6.96
CA ILE A 77 -19.10 34.44 7.31
C ILE A 77 -19.22 33.56 6.06
N ARG A 78 -19.96 34.00 5.04
CA ARG A 78 -20.10 33.27 3.76
C ARG A 78 -18.77 33.18 3.02
N TYR A 79 -17.99 34.27 3.01
CA TYR A 79 -16.66 34.26 2.43
C TYR A 79 -15.74 33.27 3.16
N GLU A 80 -15.75 33.28 4.49
CA GLU A 80 -14.98 32.33 5.28
C GLU A 80 -15.38 30.87 4.99
N ILE A 81 -16.68 30.59 4.86
CA ILE A 81 -17.18 29.26 4.45
C ILE A 81 -16.61 28.87 3.08
N ALA A 82 -16.68 29.76 2.08
CA ALA A 82 -16.18 29.48 0.74
C ALA A 82 -14.68 29.16 0.73
N CYS A 83 -13.86 29.92 1.50
CA CYS A 83 -12.44 29.62 1.66
C CYS A 83 -12.22 28.23 2.26
N ARG A 84 -12.96 27.87 3.31
CA ARG A 84 -12.85 26.54 3.94
C ARG A 84 -13.31 25.40 3.04
N GLU A 85 -14.31 25.64 2.19
CA GLU A 85 -14.78 24.67 1.21
C GLU A 85 -13.71 24.38 0.15
N ILE A 86 -12.99 25.41 -0.32
CA ILE A 86 -11.84 25.26 -1.22
C ILE A 86 -10.73 24.45 -0.52
N GLU A 87 -10.33 24.83 0.69
CA GLU A 87 -9.32 24.08 1.46
C GLU A 87 -9.71 22.60 1.64
N ALA A 88 -10.99 22.32 1.91
CA ALA A 88 -11.50 20.96 2.04
C ALA A 88 -11.50 20.21 0.70
N SER A 89 -11.72 20.88 -0.42
CA SER A 89 -11.60 20.31 -1.76
C SER A 89 -10.15 19.91 -2.05
N ASP A 90 -9.20 20.80 -1.82
CA ASP A 90 -7.77 20.53 -2.01
C ASP A 90 -7.30 19.32 -1.18
N LEU A 91 -7.77 19.22 0.07
CA LEU A 91 -7.48 18.07 0.93
C LEU A 91 -8.07 16.77 0.38
N ARG A 92 -9.28 16.81 -0.21
CA ARG A 92 -9.89 15.63 -0.86
C ARG A 92 -9.12 15.20 -2.10
N GLU A 93 -8.64 16.14 -2.91
CA GLU A 93 -7.78 15.83 -4.07
C GLU A 93 -6.48 15.16 -3.62
N ARG A 94 -5.82 15.72 -2.60
CA ARG A 94 -4.60 15.13 -2.01
C ARG A 94 -4.86 13.74 -1.45
N ARG A 95 -6.00 13.54 -0.78
CA ARG A 95 -6.44 12.22 -0.28
C ARG A 95 -6.62 11.22 -1.41
N GLN A 96 -7.28 11.62 -2.51
CA GLN A 96 -7.45 10.76 -3.68
C GLN A 96 -6.10 10.37 -4.31
N ALA A 97 -5.18 11.33 -4.45
CA ALA A 97 -3.83 11.05 -4.95
C ALA A 97 -3.06 10.08 -4.03
N ALA A 98 -3.13 10.28 -2.71
CA ALA A 98 -2.53 9.39 -1.72
C ALA A 98 -3.14 7.97 -1.75
N GLU A 99 -4.46 7.87 -1.97
CA GLU A 99 -5.15 6.60 -2.10
C GLU A 99 -4.72 5.84 -3.36
N GLN A 100 -4.56 6.55 -4.48
CA GLN A 100 -4.02 5.97 -5.71
C GLN A 100 -2.58 5.48 -5.52
N ALA A 101 -1.73 6.26 -4.84
CA ALA A 101 -0.38 5.85 -4.51
C ALA A 101 -0.36 4.57 -3.67
N LEU A 102 -1.21 4.48 -2.63
CA LEU A 102 -1.35 3.29 -1.80
C LEU A 102 -1.78 2.06 -2.62
N ARG A 103 -2.77 2.21 -3.51
CA ARG A 103 -3.21 1.13 -4.40
C ARG A 103 -2.06 0.67 -5.32
N GLY A 104 -1.27 1.61 -5.83
CA GLY A 104 -0.08 1.32 -6.64
C GLY A 104 0.98 0.52 -5.85
N SER A 105 1.29 0.96 -4.63
CA SER A 105 2.22 0.26 -3.72
C SER A 105 1.74 -1.15 -3.38
N GLN A 106 0.44 -1.34 -3.12
CA GLN A 106 -0.15 -2.65 -2.85
C GLN A 106 -0.09 -3.58 -4.07
N ALA A 107 -0.41 -3.07 -5.27
CA ALA A 107 -0.31 -3.84 -6.50
C ALA A 107 1.15 -4.27 -6.78
N ALA A 108 2.11 -3.38 -6.57
CA ALA A 108 3.53 -3.68 -6.69
C ALA A 108 3.98 -4.75 -5.68
N ALA A 109 3.49 -4.70 -4.44
CA ALA A 109 3.78 -5.70 -3.42
C ALA A 109 3.25 -7.09 -3.82
N LEU A 110 2.00 -7.17 -4.31
CA LEU A 110 1.39 -8.41 -4.80
C LEU A 110 2.15 -8.99 -6.00
N ALA A 111 2.54 -8.14 -6.96
CA ALA A 111 3.33 -8.57 -8.11
C ALA A 111 4.69 -9.16 -7.68
N LEU A 112 5.32 -8.54 -6.70
CA LEU A 112 6.59 -8.99 -6.16
C LEU A 112 6.44 -10.32 -5.40
N GLU A 113 5.36 -10.48 -4.63
CA GLU A 113 5.04 -11.72 -3.94
C GLU A 113 4.82 -12.88 -4.93
N ARG A 114 4.04 -12.65 -6.00
CA ARG A 114 3.85 -13.64 -7.07
C ARG A 114 5.19 -14.07 -7.68
N ARG A 115 6.06 -13.10 -7.98
CA ARG A 115 7.41 -13.39 -8.51
C ARG A 115 8.24 -14.19 -7.52
N ARG A 116 8.21 -13.86 -6.23
CA ARG A 116 8.92 -14.59 -5.18
C ARG A 116 8.42 -16.04 -5.11
N ASN A 117 7.11 -16.26 -5.13
CA ASN A 117 6.52 -17.59 -5.05
C ASN A 117 6.91 -18.43 -6.28
N ALA A 118 6.84 -17.87 -7.49
CA ALA A 118 7.31 -18.56 -8.70
C ALA A 118 8.78 -18.99 -8.61
N HIS A 119 9.66 -18.15 -8.05
CA HIS A 119 11.06 -18.53 -7.83
C HIS A 119 11.24 -19.60 -6.75
N ARG A 120 10.42 -19.59 -5.68
CA ARG A 120 10.41 -20.64 -4.65
C ARG A 120 9.98 -21.98 -5.25
N ASP A 121 8.92 -21.98 -6.04
CA ASP A 121 8.39 -23.19 -6.71
C ASP A 121 9.41 -23.77 -7.68
N TRP A 122 10.04 -22.91 -8.48
CA TRP A 122 11.12 -23.33 -9.39
C TRP A 122 12.30 -23.96 -8.64
N LEU A 123 12.72 -23.36 -7.52
CA LEU A 123 13.78 -23.92 -6.68
C LEU A 123 13.40 -25.26 -6.06
N ALA A 124 12.15 -25.42 -5.61
CA ALA A 124 11.65 -26.68 -5.07
C ALA A 124 11.69 -27.79 -6.13
N ARG A 125 11.17 -27.52 -7.34
CA ARG A 125 11.22 -28.46 -8.47
C ARG A 125 12.67 -28.85 -8.81
N ARG A 126 13.59 -27.87 -8.84
CA ARG A 126 14.99 -28.12 -9.18
C ARG A 126 15.73 -28.94 -8.12
N ARG A 127 15.32 -28.87 -6.85
CA ARG A 127 15.88 -29.73 -5.78
C ARG A 127 15.45 -31.17 -5.96
N ILE A 128 14.15 -31.40 -6.16
CA ILE A 128 13.59 -32.75 -6.41
C ILE A 128 14.26 -33.39 -7.63
N GLU A 129 14.44 -32.64 -8.71
CA GLU A 129 15.11 -33.14 -9.92
C GLU A 129 16.57 -33.55 -9.65
N ASN A 130 17.34 -32.74 -8.90
CA ASN A 130 18.72 -33.08 -8.55
C ASN A 130 18.80 -34.27 -7.57
N GLU A 131 17.84 -34.42 -6.65
CA GLU A 131 17.75 -35.57 -5.74
C GLU A 131 17.50 -36.84 -6.54
N ARG A 132 16.54 -36.85 -7.46
CA ARG A 132 16.28 -37.98 -8.37
C ARG A 132 17.51 -38.35 -9.21
N LEU A 133 18.24 -37.37 -9.72
CA LEU A 133 19.46 -37.62 -10.49
C LEU A 133 20.56 -38.25 -9.61
N ARG A 134 20.66 -37.88 -8.33
CA ARG A 134 21.61 -38.47 -7.39
C ARG A 134 21.23 -39.90 -7.01
N GLU A 135 19.94 -40.14 -6.76
CA GLU A 135 19.40 -41.48 -6.50
C GLU A 135 19.69 -42.40 -7.69
N SER A 136 19.37 -41.96 -8.91
CA SER A 136 19.65 -42.73 -10.13
C SER A 136 21.14 -43.00 -10.36
N ALA A 137 22.03 -42.06 -10.00
CA ALA A 137 23.47 -42.27 -10.10
C ALA A 137 23.97 -43.28 -9.05
N ALA A 138 23.46 -43.20 -7.82
CA ALA A 138 23.79 -44.17 -6.77
C ALA A 138 23.30 -45.58 -7.13
N ASP A 139 22.11 -45.71 -7.72
CA ASP A 139 21.58 -46.99 -8.19
C ASP A 139 22.43 -47.56 -9.35
N ALA A 140 22.93 -46.72 -10.24
CA ALA A 140 23.84 -47.12 -11.32
C ALA A 140 25.18 -47.62 -10.75
N ASP A 141 25.78 -46.89 -9.79
CA ASP A 141 27.02 -47.30 -9.13
C ASP A 141 26.86 -48.64 -8.39
N ILE A 142 25.70 -48.90 -7.76
CA ILE A 142 25.40 -50.17 -7.08
C ILE A 142 25.30 -51.33 -8.09
N THR A 143 24.65 -51.09 -9.24
CA THR A 143 24.47 -52.12 -10.27
C THR A 143 25.76 -52.41 -11.05
N GLU A 144 26.59 -51.41 -11.33
CA GLU A 144 27.94 -51.59 -11.89
C GLU A 144 28.90 -52.25 -10.90
N GLY A 145 28.84 -51.88 -9.62
CA GLY A 145 29.60 -52.52 -8.54
C GLY A 145 29.23 -54.00 -8.33
N ALA A 146 27.96 -54.36 -8.51
CA ALA A 146 27.51 -55.75 -8.51
C ALA A 146 28.00 -56.54 -9.75
N GLY A 147 28.19 -55.88 -10.90
CA GLY A 147 28.72 -56.50 -12.12
C GLY A 147 30.20 -56.85 -12.07
N HIS A 148 31.00 -56.12 -11.28
CA HIS A 148 32.43 -56.39 -11.11
C HIS A 148 32.77 -57.37 -9.97
N GLY A 149 31.78 -57.80 -9.18
CA GLY A 149 31.95 -58.75 -8.07
C GLY A 149 31.86 -60.24 -8.42
N PHE A 150 31.42 -60.61 -9.63
CA PHE A 150 31.18 -62.01 -10.04
C PHE A 150 32.22 -62.58 -11.01
N ASN A 151 33.45 -62.05 -11.03
CA ASN A 151 34.55 -62.63 -11.80
C ASN A 151 35.80 -62.79 -10.95
N HIS A 152 35.68 -63.51 -9.82
CA HIS A 152 36.83 -64.17 -9.24
C HIS A 152 36.44 -65.55 -8.69
N GLN A 153 37.08 -66.54 -9.30
CA GLN A 153 37.40 -67.88 -8.81
C GLN A 153 36.49 -69.06 -9.19
N HIS A 154 37.12 -69.89 -10.05
CA HIS A 154 37.01 -71.33 -10.29
C HIS A 154 35.97 -71.87 -11.27
#